data_AF-A0A356W4V9-F1
#
_entry.id   AF-A0A356W4V9-F1
#
_cell.length_a   1.000
_cell.length_b   1.000
_cell.length_c   1.000
_cell.angle_alpha   90.00
_cell.angle_beta   90.00
_cell.angle_gamma   90.00
#
_symmetry.space_group_name_H-M   'P 1'
#
loop_
_entity.id
_entity.type
_entity.pdbx_description
1 polymer ?
#
loop_
_entity_poly.entity_id
_entity_poly.type
_entity_poly.pdbx_seq_one_letter_code
_entity_poly.pdbx_strand_id
1 'polypeptide(L)'
;MTSLRALSAAFLALAVSISPAVGHDFQAGSITINHPWSRATPPVTPVAGGYLTLTNDGDMADRLVSISSPLSDRVEIHESTVSDGVAIVFPAYCRWFGSVLDVRQNQFT
;
A
#
# COMPACT_ATOMS: atom_id res chain seq x y z
N MET A 1 25.81 49.22 5.15
CA MET A 1 25.41 48.41 6.33
C MET A 1 23.97 47.86 6.25
N THR A 2 23.31 47.92 5.08
CA THR A 2 21.93 47.45 4.86
C THR A 2 21.83 46.04 4.25
N SER A 3 22.90 45.55 3.63
CA SER A 3 22.95 44.27 2.91
C SER A 3 22.90 43.04 3.82
N LEU A 4 23.52 43.09 5.00
CA LEU A 4 23.58 41.93 5.91
C LEU A 4 22.21 41.60 6.53
N ARG A 5 21.40 42.62 6.82
CA ARG A 5 20.03 42.45 7.32
C ARG A 5 19.07 41.93 6.26
N ALA A 6 19.22 42.38 5.01
CA ALA A 6 18.45 41.87 3.88
C ALA A 6 18.76 40.40 3.58
N LEU A 7 20.04 40.00 3.67
CA LEU A 7 20.47 38.60 3.55
C LEU A 7 19.90 37.71 4.66
N SER A 8 19.93 38.16 5.93
CA SER A 8 19.33 37.40 7.03
C SER A 8 17.82 37.24 6.91
N ALA A 9 17.11 38.29 6.46
CA ALA A 9 15.66 38.22 6.24
C ALA A 9 15.29 37.26 5.10
N ALA A 10 16.06 37.26 4.01
CA ALA A 10 15.86 36.33 2.90
C ALA A 10 16.12 34.87 3.32
N PHE A 11 17.12 34.62 4.16
CA PHE A 11 17.44 33.28 4.66
C PHE A 11 16.35 32.73 5.58
N LEU A 12 15.79 33.58 6.45
CA LEU A 12 14.69 33.20 7.34
C LEU A 12 13.39 32.92 6.57
N ALA A 13 13.10 33.70 5.52
CA ALA A 13 11.96 33.47 4.64
C ALA A 13 12.07 32.14 3.87
N LEU A 14 13.27 31.79 3.40
CA LEU A 14 13.52 30.53 2.71
C LEU A 14 13.38 29.32 3.65
N ALA A 15 13.86 29.44 4.89
CA ALA A 15 13.74 28.38 5.89
C ALA A 15 12.28 28.06 6.28
N VAL A 16 11.40 29.08 6.31
CA VAL A 16 9.95 28.90 6.56
C VAL A 16 9.23 28.21 5.42
N SER A 17 9.80 28.19 4.21
CA SER A 17 9.17 27.62 3.01
C SER A 17 9.38 26.10 2.87
N ILE A 18 10.19 25.48 3.74
CA ILE A 18 10.50 24.05 3.68
C ILE A 18 9.37 23.28 4.38
N SER A 19 8.32 22.96 3.63
CA SER A 19 7.31 22.00 4.09
C SER A 19 7.83 20.57 3.89
N PRO A 20 7.68 19.66 4.87
CA PRO A 20 7.99 18.26 4.64
C PRO A 20 7.06 17.72 3.57
N ALA A 21 7.63 17.13 2.52
CA ALA A 21 6.85 16.40 1.53
C ALA A 21 6.33 15.12 2.20
N VAL A 22 5.01 15.07 2.45
CA VAL A 22 4.35 13.85 2.92
C VAL A 22 4.12 12.97 1.70
N GLY A 23 5.01 11.99 1.49
CA GLY A 23 4.80 10.94 0.50
C GLY A 23 3.61 10.05 0.90
N HIS A 24 2.96 9.43 -0.07
CA HIS A 24 1.86 8.48 0.18
C HIS A 24 2.37 7.09 0.60
N ASP A 25 3.57 7.04 1.18
CA ASP A 25 4.26 5.81 1.52
C ASP A 25 4.25 5.62 3.04
N PHE A 26 4.12 4.37 3.46
CA PHE A 26 4.04 4.00 4.86
C PHE A 26 5.08 2.93 5.18
N GLN A 27 5.63 2.96 6.39
CA GLN A 27 6.61 1.99 6.86
C GLN A 27 6.03 1.15 8.00
N ALA A 28 6.17 -0.17 7.90
CA ALA A 28 5.84 -1.14 8.94
C ALA A 28 7.05 -2.05 9.19
N GLY A 29 7.92 -1.68 10.11
CA GLY A 29 9.21 -2.38 10.30
C GLY A 29 10.04 -2.33 9.02
N SER A 30 10.45 -3.49 8.50
CA SER A 30 11.17 -3.62 7.23
C SER A 30 10.27 -3.67 5.99
N ILE A 31 8.94 -3.53 6.15
CA ILE A 31 8.00 -3.52 5.04
C ILE A 31 7.66 -2.09 4.65
N THR A 32 7.90 -1.77 3.39
CA THR A 32 7.52 -0.50 2.75
C THR A 32 6.21 -0.68 2.01
N ILE A 33 5.20 0.12 2.35
CA ILE A 33 3.87 0.16 1.71
C ILE A 33 3.83 1.39 0.81
N ASN A 34 3.94 1.20 -0.49
CA ASN A 34 4.04 2.29 -1.45
C ASN A 34 2.69 2.62 -2.09
N HIS A 35 2.36 3.91 -2.08
CA HIS A 35 1.23 4.54 -2.75
C HIS A 35 -0.08 3.71 -2.75
N PRO A 36 -0.72 3.44 -1.60
CA PRO A 36 -2.00 2.75 -1.58
C PRO A 36 -3.10 3.65 -2.16
N TRP A 37 -3.92 3.10 -3.03
CA TRP A 37 -5.00 3.83 -3.71
C TRP A 37 -6.17 2.90 -4.06
N SER A 38 -7.32 3.50 -4.37
CA SER A 38 -8.47 2.78 -4.92
C SER A 38 -9.06 3.56 -6.07
N ARG A 39 -9.77 2.87 -6.98
CA ARG A 39 -10.63 3.57 -7.93
C ARG A 39 -11.98 3.86 -7.28
N ALA A 40 -12.56 5.01 -7.64
CA ALA A 40 -13.93 5.31 -7.30
C ALA A 40 -14.87 4.21 -7.82
N THR A 41 -15.65 3.64 -6.91
CA THR A 41 -16.61 2.59 -7.22
C THR A 41 -17.75 3.14 -8.08
N PRO A 42 -18.04 2.56 -9.26
CA PRO A 42 -19.20 2.96 -10.04
C PRO A 42 -20.50 2.72 -9.27
N PRO A 43 -21.55 3.56 -9.45
CA PRO A 43 -22.82 3.40 -8.73
C PRO A 43 -23.54 2.07 -8.97
N VAL A 44 -23.16 1.35 -10.03
CA VAL A 44 -23.81 0.11 -10.48
C VAL A 44 -23.25 -1.15 -9.84
N THR A 45 -22.15 -1.07 -9.08
CA THR A 45 -21.53 -2.23 -8.42
C THR A 45 -21.14 -1.90 -6.99
N PRO A 46 -21.40 -2.79 -6.00
CA PRO A 46 -21.02 -2.55 -4.61
C PRO A 46 -19.54 -2.87 -4.31
N VAL A 47 -18.77 -3.34 -5.30
CA VAL A 47 -17.39 -3.83 -5.11
C VAL A 47 -16.37 -2.77 -5.52
N ALA A 48 -15.49 -2.42 -4.58
CA ALA A 48 -14.36 -1.51 -4.81
C ALA A 48 -13.06 -2.30 -5.04
N GLY A 49 -12.17 -1.77 -5.88
CA GLY A 49 -10.81 -2.29 -6.07
C GLY A 49 -9.77 -1.38 -5.41
N GLY A 50 -8.95 -1.95 -4.53
CA GLY A 50 -7.80 -1.29 -3.91
C GLY A 50 -6.48 -1.87 -4.43
N TYR A 51 -5.47 -1.01 -4.55
CA TYR A 51 -4.15 -1.34 -5.07
C TYR A 51 -3.08 -0.70 -4.19
N LEU A 52 -1.99 -1.41 -3.96
CA LEU A 52 -0.79 -0.94 -3.26
C LEU A 52 0.39 -1.82 -3.65
N THR A 53 1.60 -1.35 -3.38
CA THR A 53 2.82 -2.15 -3.52
C THR A 53 3.41 -2.40 -2.13
N LEU A 54 3.75 -3.66 -1.83
CA LEU A 54 4.52 -4.03 -0.64
C LEU A 54 5.93 -4.43 -1.06
N THR A 55 6.93 -3.81 -0.45
CA THR A 55 8.34 -4.19 -0.58
C THR A 55 8.84 -4.66 0.77
N ASN A 56 9.43 -5.85 0.83
CA ASN A 56 10.11 -6.34 2.02
C ASN A 56 11.62 -6.08 1.88
N ASP A 57 12.13 -5.13 2.66
CA ASP A 57 13.54 -4.74 2.69
C ASP A 57 14.31 -5.46 3.83
N GLY A 58 13.70 -6.47 4.47
CA GLY A 58 14.29 -7.25 5.56
C GLY A 58 14.92 -8.58 5.10
N ASP A 59 15.73 -9.17 5.98
CA ASP A 59 16.46 -10.42 5.71
C ASP A 59 15.63 -11.69 5.91
N MET A 60 14.38 -11.56 6.38
CA MET A 60 13.46 -12.67 6.63
C MET A 60 12.23 -12.55 5.73
N ALA A 61 11.73 -13.69 5.26
CA ALA A 61 10.46 -13.75 4.55
C ALA A 61 9.33 -13.27 5.46
N ASP A 62 8.42 -12.47 4.90
CA ASP A 62 7.22 -11.99 5.55
C ASP A 62 5.99 -12.32 4.71
N ARG A 63 4.81 -12.14 5.28
CA ARG A 63 3.55 -12.51 4.68
C ARG A 63 2.47 -11.48 4.97
N LEU A 64 1.88 -10.95 3.90
CA LEU A 64 0.60 -10.26 4.00
C LEU A 64 -0.50 -11.28 4.31
N VAL A 65 -1.06 -11.17 5.51
CA VAL A 65 -2.10 -12.08 5.97
C VAL A 65 -3.48 -11.46 5.76
N SER A 66 -3.71 -10.25 6.22
CA SER A 66 -5.04 -9.64 6.17
C SER A 66 -4.98 -8.20 5.69
N ILE A 67 -6.12 -7.74 5.17
CA ILE A 67 -6.39 -6.34 4.87
C ILE A 67 -7.77 -6.04 5.45
N SER A 68 -7.95 -4.85 5.99
CA SER A 68 -9.23 -4.33 6.47
C SER A 68 -9.41 -2.90 6.02
N SER A 69 -10.66 -2.48 5.78
CA SER A 69 -10.98 -1.10 5.42
C SER A 69 -12.27 -0.68 6.13
N PRO A 70 -12.34 0.55 6.67
CA PRO A 70 -13.58 1.07 7.24
C PRO A 70 -14.66 1.35 6.17
N LEU A 71 -14.30 1.29 4.88
CA LEU A 71 -15.21 1.53 3.75
C LEU A 71 -15.92 0.25 3.26
N SER A 72 -15.62 -0.91 3.85
CA SER A 72 -16.13 -2.20 3.38
C SER A 72 -16.33 -3.19 4.52
N ASP A 73 -17.44 -3.93 4.52
CA ASP A 73 -17.69 -5.00 5.49
C ASP A 73 -16.76 -6.20 5.29
N ARG A 74 -16.27 -6.42 4.06
CA ARG A 74 -15.38 -7.52 3.69
C ARG A 74 -14.31 -7.05 2.71
N VAL A 75 -13.08 -7.51 2.93
CA VAL A 75 -11.95 -7.33 2.01
C VAL A 75 -11.42 -8.71 1.61
N GLU A 76 -11.07 -8.86 0.33
CA GLU A 76 -10.48 -10.07 -0.23
C GLU A 76 -9.18 -9.74 -0.95
N ILE A 77 -8.19 -10.63 -0.83
CA ILE A 77 -6.95 -10.57 -1.61
C ILE A 77 -7.14 -11.48 -2.82
N HIS A 78 -6.86 -10.97 -4.02
CA HIS A 78 -7.02 -11.73 -5.25
C HIS A 78 -5.64 -11.98 -5.85
N GLU A 79 -5.41 -13.20 -6.30
CA GLU A 79 -4.20 -13.58 -7.03
C GLU A 79 -4.52 -13.68 -8.51
N SER A 80 -3.66 -13.13 -9.35
CA SER A 80 -3.80 -13.14 -10.81
C SER A 80 -2.64 -13.88 -11.45
N THR A 81 -2.94 -14.80 -12.35
CA THR A 81 -1.95 -15.52 -13.16
C THR A 81 -2.32 -15.42 -14.64
N VAL A 82 -1.35 -15.63 -15.52
CA VAL A 82 -1.59 -15.72 -16.97
C VAL A 82 -1.35 -17.16 -17.40
N SER A 83 -2.40 -17.84 -17.86
CA SER A 83 -2.32 -19.18 -18.47
C SER A 83 -2.73 -19.08 -19.93
N ASP A 84 -1.87 -19.55 -20.84
CA ASP A 84 -2.16 -19.59 -22.28
C ASP A 84 -2.61 -18.24 -22.88
N GLY A 85 -2.04 -17.14 -22.36
CA GLY A 85 -2.39 -15.77 -22.80
C GLY A 85 -3.68 -15.22 -22.19
N VAL A 86 -4.33 -15.96 -21.28
CA VAL A 86 -5.53 -15.51 -20.56
C VAL A 86 -5.16 -15.14 -19.13
N ALA A 87 -5.51 -13.92 -18.72
CA ALA A 87 -5.43 -13.51 -17.32
C ALA A 87 -6.56 -14.16 -16.53
N ILE A 88 -6.21 -14.91 -15.48
CA ILE A 88 -7.13 -15.60 -14.59
C ILE A 88 -6.92 -15.05 -13.18
N VAL A 89 -8.02 -14.70 -12.51
CA VAL A 89 -8.03 -14.18 -11.15
C VAL A 89 -8.73 -15.17 -10.23
N PHE A 90 -8.07 -15.54 -9.13
CA PHE A 90 -8.62 -16.40 -8.09
C PHE A 90 -8.63 -15.66 -6.75
N PRO A 91 -9.62 -15.90 -5.88
CA PRO A 91 -9.52 -15.43 -4.51
C PRO A 91 -8.31 -16.12 -3.86
N ALA A 92 -7.38 -15.33 -3.35
CA ALA A 92 -6.33 -15.85 -2.49
C ALA A 92 -7.00 -16.24 -1.17
N TYR A 93 -7.19 -17.53 -0.93
CA TYR A 93 -7.86 -17.98 0.28
C TYR A 93 -6.95 -17.76 1.48
N CYS A 94 -7.35 -16.81 2.32
CA CYS A 94 -6.85 -16.66 3.68
C CYS A 94 -7.50 -17.73 4.58
N ARG A 95 -6.94 -18.95 4.64
CA ARG A 95 -7.36 -19.95 5.64
C ARG A 95 -6.60 -19.74 6.95
N TRP A 96 -7.34 -19.67 8.04
CA TRP A 96 -6.80 -19.74 9.40
C TRP A 96 -6.36 -21.18 9.69
N PHE A 97 -5.07 -21.37 9.96
CA PHE A 97 -4.53 -22.60 10.55
C PHE A 97 -4.02 -22.24 11.95
N GLY A 98 -4.91 -22.33 12.95
CA GLY A 98 -4.60 -21.83 14.29
C GLY A 98 -4.48 -20.30 14.33
N SER A 99 -3.39 -19.76 14.90
CA SER A 99 -3.11 -18.32 15.04
C SER A 99 -2.33 -17.70 13.85
N VAL A 100 -2.05 -18.47 12.80
CA VAL A 100 -1.29 -18.04 11.62
C VAL A 100 -2.14 -18.18 10.38
N LEU A 101 -2.05 -17.21 9.47
CA LEU A 101 -2.79 -17.21 8.22
C LEU A 101 -1.93 -17.70 7.06
N ASP A 102 -2.47 -18.67 6.30
CA ASP A 102 -1.81 -19.27 5.13
C ASP A 102 -2.44 -18.81 3.80
N VAL A 103 -1.99 -17.68 3.24
CA VAL A 103 -2.19 -17.30 1.81
C VAL A 103 -1.44 -18.26 0.87
N ARG A 104 -2.06 -19.38 0.50
CA ARG A 104 -1.52 -20.31 -0.52
C ARG A 104 -2.34 -20.21 -1.79
N GLN A 105 -1.65 -20.34 -2.92
CA GLN A 105 -2.25 -20.85 -4.16
C GLN A 105 -3.00 -22.14 -3.81
N ASN A 106 -4.28 -22.15 -4.13
CA ASN A 106 -5.16 -23.30 -4.03
C ASN A 106 -4.50 -24.56 -4.61
N GLN A 107 -3.89 -25.39 -3.75
CA GLN A 107 -3.33 -26.69 -4.11
C GLN A 107 -4.51 -27.66 -4.27
N PHE A 108 -5.25 -27.57 -5.36
CA PHE A 108 -6.03 -28.71 -5.81
C PHE A 108 -5.06 -29.70 -6.48
N THR A 109 -4.46 -30.53 -5.65
CA THR A 109 -4.03 -31.89 -5.98
C THR A 109 -4.71 -32.83 -5.01
#